data_AF-A0A423H6X8-F1
#
_entry.id   AF-A0A423H6X8-F1
#
_cell.length_a   1.000
_cell.length_b   1.000
_cell.length_c   1.000
_cell.angle_alpha   90.00
_cell.angle_beta   90.00
_cell.angle_gamma   90.00
#
_symmetry.space_group_name_H-M   'P 1'
#
loop_
_entity.id
_entity.type
_entity.pdbx_description
1 polymer ?
#
loop_
_entity_poly.entity_id
_entity_poly.type
_entity_poly.pdbx_seq_one_letter_code
_entity_poly.pdbx_strand_id
1 'polypeptide(L)'
;MGKRKASDRAEYAPLESGTLDDALRRHSAERIRHFFLFCFYVEVTCDYLSTIHGETFEPTSVITDHATHQVDTGVRDSKRGKLELDSQTPADLQVTGWGSMDAAHFNNLGLKDNFLQKGKQLGEYDPMVSDLLSRCVDTCRNTRWLPQAINLGPDKVIDIVHRVVHIQTLSPTSAAPCASLTNIRLYIDMAISMLKNMADKKADKNTLKKTEEYYRLGLTDIEYKLLLTIEDEVIAIVRSINTHLLKLAMDSNSPANAQQINWSAIPKAKSWFAETTKPKAPRKIVRAKRMGQAVAASQNIEIFDKSFYIESPML
;
A
#
# COMPACT_ATOMS: atom_id res chain seq x y z
N MET A 1 11.09 -17.72 10.91
CA MET A 1 10.38 -17.14 9.75
C MET A 1 9.03 -17.82 9.65
N GLY A 2 7.92 -17.07 9.78
CA GLY A 2 6.58 -17.63 9.61
C GLY A 2 6.33 -18.01 8.13
N LYS A 3 5.57 -19.08 7.88
CA LYS A 3 5.12 -19.40 6.52
C LYS A 3 4.09 -18.35 6.08
N ARG A 4 4.29 -17.74 4.91
CA ARG A 4 3.33 -16.79 4.31
C ARG A 4 2.00 -17.49 4.05
N LYS A 5 0.89 -16.76 4.14
CA LYS A 5 -0.44 -17.27 3.77
C LYS A 5 -0.58 -17.22 2.25
N ALA A 6 -0.73 -18.38 1.63
CA ALA A 6 -1.06 -18.50 0.21
C ALA A 6 -2.55 -18.15 0.01
N SER A 7 -2.86 -17.43 -1.05
CA SER A 7 -4.24 -17.13 -1.46
C SER A 7 -4.43 -17.42 -2.94
N ASP A 8 -5.68 -17.64 -3.34
CA ASP A 8 -6.05 -17.69 -4.75
C ASP A 8 -5.64 -16.39 -5.46
N ARG A 9 -5.36 -16.52 -6.75
CA ARG A 9 -4.91 -15.41 -7.58
C ARG A 9 -6.03 -14.39 -7.73
N ALA A 10 -5.73 -13.13 -7.41
CA ALA A 10 -6.65 -12.03 -7.67
C ALA A 10 -6.86 -11.87 -9.19
N GLU A 11 -8.10 -11.62 -9.62
CA GLU A 11 -8.48 -11.47 -11.04
C GLU A 11 -7.63 -10.40 -11.76
N TYR A 12 -7.23 -9.36 -11.03
CA TYR A 12 -6.42 -8.25 -11.53
C TYR A 12 -4.91 -8.45 -11.37
N ALA A 13 -4.44 -9.63 -10.94
CA ALA A 13 -3.01 -9.89 -10.76
C ALA A 13 -2.29 -9.83 -12.14
N PRO A 14 -1.35 -8.89 -12.35
CA PRO A 14 -0.72 -8.69 -13.65
C PRO A 14 0.09 -9.94 -14.07
N LEU A 15 -0.27 -10.56 -15.19
CA LEU A 15 0.60 -11.47 -15.93
C LEU A 15 1.27 -10.66 -17.03
N GLU A 16 2.47 -10.15 -16.74
CA GLU A 16 3.24 -9.47 -17.75
C GLU A 16 4.24 -10.44 -18.39
N SER A 17 3.95 -10.80 -19.64
CA SER A 17 4.93 -11.33 -20.59
C SER A 17 5.67 -10.19 -21.28
N GLY A 18 6.91 -10.43 -21.70
CA GLY A 18 7.69 -9.45 -22.44
C GLY A 18 9.19 -9.63 -22.25
N THR A 19 9.93 -8.74 -22.91
CA THR A 19 11.36 -8.56 -22.76
C THR A 19 11.71 -8.04 -21.37
N LEU A 20 12.93 -8.31 -20.90
CA LEU A 20 13.39 -7.91 -19.57
C LEU A 20 13.37 -6.39 -19.41
N ASP A 21 13.70 -5.62 -20.45
CA ASP A 21 13.76 -4.17 -20.37
C ASP A 21 12.38 -3.55 -20.05
N ASP A 22 11.36 -3.93 -20.81
CA ASP A 22 10.00 -3.42 -20.67
C ASP A 22 9.33 -3.98 -19.40
N ALA A 23 9.42 -5.28 -19.18
CA ALA A 23 8.79 -5.91 -18.02
C ALA A 23 9.36 -5.39 -16.69
N LEU A 24 10.68 -5.13 -16.61
CA LEU A 24 11.28 -4.63 -15.37
C LEU A 24 11.06 -3.13 -15.16
N ARG A 25 10.94 -2.33 -16.23
CA ARG A 25 10.49 -0.93 -16.12
C ARG A 25 9.07 -0.84 -15.57
N ARG A 26 8.13 -1.61 -16.14
CA ARG A 26 6.75 -1.68 -15.66
C ARG A 26 6.67 -2.19 -14.23
N HIS A 27 7.46 -3.23 -13.91
CA HIS A 27 7.55 -3.76 -12.55
C HIS A 27 7.98 -2.70 -11.55
N SER A 28 9.09 -2.01 -11.78
CA SER A 28 9.60 -1.03 -10.81
C SER A 28 8.64 0.14 -10.60
N ALA A 29 7.94 0.58 -11.65
CA ALA A 29 6.87 1.57 -11.56
C ALA A 29 5.69 1.07 -10.70
N GLU A 30 5.26 -0.17 -10.89
CA GLU A 30 4.20 -0.76 -10.06
C GLU A 30 4.64 -0.97 -8.61
N ARG A 31 5.92 -1.28 -8.36
CA ARG A 31 6.45 -1.45 -7.00
C ARG A 31 6.32 -0.18 -6.16
N ILE A 32 6.77 0.95 -6.70
CA ILE A 32 6.65 2.24 -5.99
C ILE A 32 5.19 2.64 -5.81
N ARG A 33 4.33 2.40 -6.81
CA ARG A 33 2.87 2.63 -6.69
C ARG A 33 2.25 1.79 -5.58
N HIS A 34 2.52 0.50 -5.54
CA HIS A 34 2.01 -0.40 -4.49
C HIS A 34 2.53 -0.04 -3.10
N PHE A 35 3.78 0.44 -3.00
CA PHE A 35 4.34 0.93 -1.74
C PHE A 35 3.53 2.09 -1.16
N PHE A 36 3.25 3.13 -1.96
CA PHE A 36 2.50 4.29 -1.47
C PHE A 36 1.03 3.98 -1.21
N LEU A 37 0.39 3.16 -2.06
CA LEU A 37 -0.97 2.68 -1.81
C LEU A 37 -1.04 1.87 -0.51
N PHE A 38 -0.06 1.01 -0.24
CA PHE A 38 0.00 0.27 1.01
C PHE A 38 0.12 1.20 2.22
N CYS A 39 1.04 2.18 2.18
CA CYS A 39 1.19 3.18 3.24
C CYS A 39 -0.11 3.95 3.48
N PHE A 40 -0.78 4.38 2.41
CA PHE A 40 -2.08 5.04 2.48
C PHE A 40 -3.14 4.16 3.14
N TYR A 41 -3.31 2.91 2.66
CA TYR A 41 -4.33 2.01 3.20
C TYR A 41 -4.10 1.70 4.67
N VAL A 42 -2.86 1.45 5.08
CA VAL A 42 -2.54 1.24 6.49
C VAL A 42 -2.90 2.47 7.31
N GLU A 43 -2.50 3.65 6.85
CA GLU A 43 -2.73 4.90 7.55
C GLU A 43 -4.22 5.23 7.71
N VAL A 44 -5.00 5.18 6.63
CA VAL A 44 -6.45 5.44 6.68
C VAL A 44 -7.19 4.40 7.50
N THR A 45 -6.75 3.13 7.49
CA THR A 45 -7.33 2.08 8.34
C THR A 45 -7.08 2.36 9.82
N CYS A 46 -5.84 2.73 10.19
CA CYS A 46 -5.53 3.12 11.57
C CYS A 46 -6.35 4.34 12.03
N ASP A 47 -6.48 5.36 11.17
CA ASP A 47 -7.28 6.55 11.46
C ASP A 47 -8.76 6.20 11.63
N TYR A 48 -9.32 5.34 10.76
CA TYR A 48 -10.70 4.87 10.85
C TYR A 48 -10.95 4.11 12.16
N LEU A 49 -10.09 3.14 12.48
CA LEU A 49 -10.20 2.37 13.73
C LEU A 49 -10.14 3.26 14.97
N SER A 50 -9.23 4.23 15.00
CA SER A 50 -9.08 5.16 16.13
C SER A 50 -10.29 6.08 16.27
N THR A 51 -10.80 6.58 15.15
CA THR A 51 -11.87 7.57 15.08
C THR A 51 -13.22 6.93 15.38
N ILE A 52 -13.53 5.76 14.80
CA ILE A 52 -14.84 5.11 14.87
C ILE A 52 -14.94 4.08 16.01
N HIS A 53 -13.89 3.28 16.22
CA HIS A 53 -13.91 2.19 17.21
C HIS A 53 -13.13 2.54 18.49
N GLY A 54 -12.27 3.55 18.45
CA GLY A 54 -11.40 3.90 19.58
C GLY A 54 -10.17 3.04 19.72
N GLU A 55 -9.91 2.16 18.76
CA GLU A 55 -8.74 1.30 18.71
C GLU A 55 -7.57 2.09 18.10
N THR A 56 -6.57 2.42 18.91
CA THR A 56 -5.46 3.27 18.47
C THR A 56 -4.27 2.42 18.05
N PHE A 57 -3.89 2.52 16.78
CA PHE A 57 -2.68 1.95 16.23
C PHE A 57 -1.83 3.05 15.59
N GLU A 58 -0.52 2.99 15.80
CA GLU A 58 0.41 3.80 15.02
C GLU A 58 0.70 3.07 13.70
N PRO A 59 0.57 3.72 12.52
CA PRO A 59 0.77 3.06 11.23
C PRO A 59 2.11 2.32 11.09
N THR A 60 3.21 2.92 11.54
CA THR A 60 4.55 2.28 11.55
C THR A 60 4.59 1.03 12.43
N SER A 61 3.84 1.01 13.53
CA SER A 61 3.83 -0.07 14.52
C SER A 61 3.08 -1.31 14.06
N VAL A 62 2.20 -1.20 13.05
CA VAL A 62 1.39 -2.33 12.56
C VAL A 62 1.99 -2.98 11.31
N ILE A 63 3.06 -2.42 10.76
CA ILE A 63 3.77 -2.94 9.60
C ILE A 63 4.86 -3.92 10.04
N THR A 64 5.12 -4.93 9.22
CA THR A 64 6.30 -5.80 9.31
C THR A 64 7.14 -5.74 8.03
N ASP A 65 8.43 -6.00 8.18
CA ASP A 65 9.50 -5.87 7.20
C ASP A 65 9.45 -6.87 6.02
N HIS A 66 8.43 -7.72 5.98
CA HIS A 66 8.23 -8.74 4.97
C HIS A 66 6.74 -8.94 4.68
N ALA A 67 6.40 -9.20 3.42
CA ALA A 67 5.03 -9.49 3.03
C ALA A 67 4.50 -10.73 3.77
N THR A 68 3.32 -10.59 4.37
CA THR A 68 2.64 -11.65 5.15
C THR A 68 1.72 -12.52 4.30
N HIS A 69 1.33 -12.02 3.12
CA HIS A 69 0.48 -12.71 2.17
C HIS A 69 1.20 -12.80 0.82
N GLN A 70 0.82 -13.79 0.02
CA GLN A 70 1.40 -13.97 -1.30
C GLN A 70 0.40 -14.67 -2.20
N VAL A 71 0.24 -14.14 -3.41
CA VAL A 71 -0.38 -14.85 -4.53
C VAL A 71 0.70 -15.66 -5.24
N ASP A 72 0.39 -16.88 -5.68
CA ASP A 72 1.33 -17.82 -6.31
C ASP A 72 2.54 -18.22 -5.44
N THR A 73 3.31 -19.22 -5.88
CA THR A 73 4.46 -19.77 -5.13
C THR A 73 5.76 -19.83 -5.94
N GLY A 74 5.75 -19.27 -7.16
CA GLY A 74 6.84 -19.40 -8.14
C GLY A 74 6.86 -20.78 -8.80
N VAL A 75 7.83 -21.00 -9.68
CA VAL A 75 8.01 -22.26 -10.43
C VAL A 75 9.46 -22.74 -10.31
N ARG A 76 9.62 -24.06 -10.18
CA ARG A 76 10.89 -24.77 -10.28
C ARG A 76 10.73 -25.88 -11.30
N ASP A 77 11.44 -25.77 -12.42
CA ASP A 77 11.44 -26.75 -13.50
C ASP A 77 12.89 -26.98 -13.96
N SER A 78 13.47 -28.10 -13.55
CA SER A 78 14.86 -28.46 -13.90
C SER A 78 15.05 -28.76 -15.39
N LYS A 79 13.97 -28.95 -16.16
CA LYS A 79 14.03 -29.18 -17.61
C LYS A 79 14.21 -27.89 -18.40
N ARG A 80 13.94 -26.73 -17.78
CA ARG A 80 14.10 -25.40 -18.39
C ARG A 80 15.42 -24.77 -17.98
N GLY A 81 15.98 -23.95 -18.87
CA GLY A 81 17.21 -23.20 -18.59
C GLY A 81 17.04 -22.15 -17.48
N LYS A 82 18.14 -21.75 -16.84
CA LYS A 82 18.16 -20.60 -15.93
C LYS A 82 18.32 -19.31 -16.73
N LEU A 83 17.93 -18.18 -16.14
CA LEU A 83 18.19 -16.86 -16.72
C LEU A 83 19.68 -16.70 -17.06
N GLU A 84 19.96 -16.28 -18.28
CA GLU A 84 21.31 -16.01 -18.78
C GLU A 84 21.87 -14.74 -18.13
N LEU A 85 22.85 -14.88 -17.23
CA LEU A 85 23.39 -13.75 -16.46
C LEU A 85 24.45 -12.94 -17.22
N ASP A 86 25.05 -13.56 -18.24
CA ASP A 86 26.19 -13.02 -18.99
C ASP A 86 25.81 -12.66 -20.45
N SER A 87 24.51 -12.59 -20.73
CA SER A 87 23.99 -12.23 -22.05
C SER A 87 24.55 -10.89 -22.51
N GLN A 88 24.95 -10.82 -23.78
CA GLN A 88 25.39 -9.56 -24.41
C GLN A 88 24.22 -8.67 -24.81
N THR A 89 23.02 -9.24 -24.91
CA THR A 89 21.76 -8.53 -25.21
C THR A 89 20.71 -8.76 -24.11
N PRO A 90 20.95 -8.32 -22.85
CA PRO A 90 20.02 -8.55 -21.75
C PRO A 90 18.61 -7.98 -21.96
N ALA A 91 18.46 -6.95 -22.81
CA ALA A 91 17.16 -6.35 -23.11
C ALA A 91 16.20 -7.37 -23.72
N ASP A 92 16.69 -8.17 -24.68
CA ASP A 92 15.85 -9.05 -25.50
C ASP A 92 15.45 -10.37 -24.80
N LEU A 93 16.09 -10.66 -23.66
CA LEU A 93 15.76 -11.83 -22.86
C LEU A 93 14.30 -11.74 -22.39
N GLN A 94 13.59 -12.86 -22.46
CA GLN A 94 12.22 -12.93 -21.94
C GLN A 94 12.23 -12.91 -20.41
N VAL A 95 11.26 -12.22 -19.81
CA VAL A 95 11.11 -12.20 -18.33
C VAL A 95 10.56 -13.53 -17.79
N THR A 96 9.88 -14.32 -18.63
CA THR A 96 9.31 -15.63 -18.28
C THR A 96 9.99 -16.77 -19.05
N GLY A 97 9.64 -18.02 -18.73
CA GLY A 97 10.12 -19.21 -19.45
C GLY A 97 11.32 -19.91 -18.79
N TRP A 98 11.87 -19.35 -17.72
CA TRP A 98 13.03 -19.91 -17.02
C TRP A 98 12.63 -21.02 -16.02
N GLY A 99 13.58 -21.91 -15.74
CA GLY A 99 13.42 -23.03 -14.80
C GLY A 99 13.38 -22.62 -13.32
N SER A 100 13.75 -21.38 -12.99
CA SER A 100 13.66 -20.84 -11.64
C SER A 100 12.98 -19.48 -11.65
N MET A 101 11.69 -19.47 -11.33
CA MET A 101 10.85 -18.27 -11.25
C MET A 101 10.32 -18.08 -9.82
N ASP A 102 10.40 -16.89 -9.28
CA ASP A 102 9.86 -16.54 -7.96
C ASP A 102 8.65 -15.62 -8.08
N ALA A 103 7.71 -15.76 -7.14
CA ALA A 103 6.68 -14.75 -6.91
C ALA A 103 7.31 -13.54 -6.22
N ALA A 104 7.63 -12.52 -7.03
CA ALA A 104 8.18 -11.25 -6.60
C ALA A 104 7.05 -10.31 -6.19
N HIS A 105 7.11 -9.80 -4.96
CA HIS A 105 6.13 -8.88 -4.40
C HIS A 105 6.20 -7.51 -5.04
N PHE A 106 5.05 -6.90 -5.33
CA PHE A 106 5.01 -5.48 -5.66
C PHE A 106 5.29 -4.63 -4.41
N ASN A 107 4.75 -5.04 -3.26
CA ASN A 107 5.09 -4.50 -1.94
C ASN A 107 5.57 -5.61 -1.01
N ASN A 108 6.83 -5.52 -0.55
CA ASN A 108 7.40 -6.48 0.41
C ASN A 108 7.13 -6.12 1.88
N LEU A 109 6.28 -5.13 2.17
CA LEU A 109 5.81 -4.91 3.54
C LEU A 109 4.61 -5.79 3.84
N GLY A 110 4.42 -6.10 5.11
CA GLY A 110 3.28 -6.87 5.59
C GLY A 110 2.63 -6.24 6.81
N LEU A 111 1.61 -6.91 7.34
CA LEU A 111 0.82 -6.47 8.48
C LEU A 111 1.05 -7.39 9.68
N LYS A 112 1.18 -6.83 10.88
CA LYS A 112 1.30 -7.61 12.11
C LYS A 112 0.01 -8.32 12.48
N ASP A 113 0.13 -9.49 13.11
CA ASP A 113 -1.00 -10.36 13.43
C ASP A 113 -2.02 -9.71 14.37
N ASN A 114 -1.59 -8.90 15.34
CA ASN A 114 -2.50 -8.19 16.25
C ASN A 114 -3.40 -7.19 15.51
N PHE A 115 -2.86 -6.46 14.54
CA PHE A 115 -3.62 -5.55 13.69
C PHE A 115 -4.60 -6.32 12.79
N LEU A 116 -4.13 -7.41 12.17
CA LEU A 116 -4.98 -8.29 11.34
C LEU A 116 -6.13 -8.92 12.14
N GLN A 117 -5.87 -9.44 13.34
CA GLN A 117 -6.88 -10.06 14.19
C GLN A 117 -7.92 -9.05 14.65
N LYS A 118 -7.47 -7.87 15.11
CA LYS A 118 -8.38 -6.79 15.54
C LYS A 118 -9.23 -6.28 14.37
N GLY A 119 -8.62 -6.03 13.21
CA GLY A 119 -9.33 -5.61 12.01
C GLY A 119 -10.36 -6.64 11.57
N LYS A 120 -10.05 -7.94 11.60
CA LYS A 120 -11.02 -9.00 11.28
C LYS A 120 -12.18 -9.04 12.27
N GLN A 121 -11.89 -8.99 13.56
CA GLN A 121 -12.91 -8.98 14.61
C GLN A 121 -13.90 -7.81 14.43
N LEU A 122 -13.39 -6.61 14.12
CA LEU A 122 -14.25 -5.44 13.89
C LEU A 122 -14.95 -5.48 12.53
N GLY A 123 -14.28 -6.04 11.51
CA GLY A 123 -14.81 -6.22 10.16
C GLY A 123 -16.01 -7.18 10.07
N GLU A 124 -16.24 -8.01 11.09
CA GLU A 124 -17.47 -8.81 11.23
C GLU A 124 -18.72 -7.93 11.44
N TYR A 125 -18.54 -6.72 11.99
CA TYR A 125 -19.63 -5.81 12.35
C TYR A 125 -19.61 -4.50 11.57
N ASP A 126 -18.46 -4.10 11.02
CA ASP A 126 -18.28 -2.90 10.21
C ASP A 126 -17.71 -3.28 8.81
N PRO A 127 -18.53 -3.22 7.74
CA PRO A 127 -18.09 -3.56 6.40
C PRO A 127 -17.01 -2.62 5.87
N MET A 128 -16.91 -1.37 6.36
CA MET A 128 -15.84 -0.45 5.98
C MET A 128 -14.49 -0.91 6.56
N VAL A 129 -14.46 -1.41 7.80
CA VAL A 129 -13.24 -2.02 8.35
C VAL A 129 -12.81 -3.22 7.53
N SER A 130 -13.76 -4.05 7.10
CA SER A 130 -13.48 -5.22 6.26
C SER A 130 -12.88 -4.82 4.90
N ASP A 131 -13.46 -3.83 4.22
CA ASP A 131 -12.95 -3.32 2.93
C ASP A 131 -11.54 -2.72 3.08
N LEU A 132 -11.34 -1.83 4.06
CA LEU A 132 -10.05 -1.19 4.31
C LEU A 132 -8.95 -2.20 4.64
N LEU A 133 -9.27 -3.21 5.47
CA LEU A 133 -8.33 -4.28 5.79
C LEU A 133 -8.02 -5.16 4.57
N SER A 134 -9.01 -5.47 3.74
CA SER A 134 -8.80 -6.21 2.49
C SER A 134 -7.82 -5.49 1.59
N ARG A 135 -7.96 -4.18 1.40
CA ARG A 135 -7.06 -3.36 0.58
C ARG A 135 -5.61 -3.36 1.10
N CYS A 136 -5.43 -3.34 2.41
CA CYS A 136 -4.10 -3.49 3.02
C CYS A 136 -3.50 -4.88 2.71
N VAL A 137 -4.29 -5.94 2.79
CA VAL A 137 -3.86 -7.32 2.48
C VAL A 137 -3.59 -7.50 0.98
N ASP A 138 -4.42 -6.92 0.12
CA ASP A 138 -4.33 -7.00 -1.33
C ASP A 138 -3.02 -6.41 -1.84
N THR A 139 -2.67 -5.22 -1.34
CA THR A 139 -1.40 -4.57 -1.70
C THR A 139 -0.18 -5.35 -1.20
N CYS A 140 -0.28 -6.12 -0.11
CA CYS A 140 0.79 -7.00 0.37
C CYS A 140 0.92 -8.31 -0.43
N ARG A 141 -0.20 -8.88 -0.90
CA ARG A 141 -0.21 -10.22 -1.50
C ARG A 141 0.13 -10.21 -2.99
N ASN A 142 -0.10 -9.09 -3.66
CA ASN A 142 0.11 -8.99 -5.10
C ASN A 142 1.58 -9.25 -5.44
N THR A 143 1.78 -10.26 -6.27
CA THR A 143 3.09 -10.63 -6.81
C THR A 143 3.00 -10.83 -8.30
N ARG A 144 4.17 -10.88 -8.94
CA ARG A 144 4.34 -11.39 -10.30
C ARG A 144 5.44 -12.44 -10.32
N TRP A 145 5.47 -13.26 -11.37
CA TRP A 145 6.63 -14.12 -11.58
C TRP A 145 7.80 -13.35 -12.18
N LEU A 146 8.95 -13.47 -11.55
CA LEU A 146 10.23 -12.98 -12.08
C LEU A 146 11.30 -14.08 -12.00
N PRO A 147 12.34 -14.03 -12.85
CA PRO A 147 13.45 -14.94 -12.69
C PRO A 147 14.05 -14.79 -11.30
N GLN A 148 14.39 -15.90 -10.64
CA GLN A 148 14.91 -15.89 -9.26
C GLN A 148 16.12 -14.94 -9.10
N ALA A 149 16.99 -14.84 -10.11
CA ALA A 149 18.14 -13.95 -10.05
C ALA A 149 17.76 -12.46 -10.01
N ILE A 150 16.63 -12.08 -10.63
CA ILE A 150 16.07 -10.72 -10.56
C ILE A 150 15.44 -10.50 -9.18
N ASN A 151 14.62 -11.46 -8.71
CA ASN A 151 13.99 -11.41 -7.39
C ASN A 151 15.02 -11.26 -6.25
N LEU A 152 16.12 -12.01 -6.32
CA LEU A 152 17.21 -11.96 -5.33
C LEU A 152 18.22 -10.81 -5.57
N GLY A 153 18.11 -10.11 -6.70
CA GLY A 153 18.98 -9.00 -7.11
C GLY A 153 18.28 -7.65 -6.92
N PRO A 154 17.86 -6.95 -8.00
CA PRO A 154 17.24 -5.64 -7.93
C PRO A 154 15.96 -5.61 -7.06
N ASP A 155 15.13 -6.65 -7.06
CA ASP A 155 13.92 -6.67 -6.23
C ASP A 155 14.23 -6.67 -4.73
N LYS A 156 15.25 -7.43 -4.33
CA LYS A 156 15.74 -7.43 -2.95
C LYS A 156 16.29 -6.07 -2.54
N VAL A 157 16.80 -5.27 -3.47
CA VAL A 157 17.18 -3.87 -3.21
C VAL A 157 15.93 -3.04 -2.91
N ILE A 158 14.90 -3.14 -3.76
CA ILE A 158 13.63 -2.44 -3.53
C ILE A 158 12.95 -2.88 -2.22
N ASP A 159 13.05 -4.15 -1.84
CA ASP A 159 12.58 -4.63 -0.53
C ASP A 159 13.25 -3.92 0.64
N ILE A 160 14.54 -3.59 0.53
CA ILE A 160 15.26 -2.81 1.55
C ILE A 160 14.74 -1.37 1.56
N VAL A 161 14.54 -0.77 0.39
CA VAL A 161 13.98 0.58 0.28
C VAL A 161 12.62 0.65 0.98
N HIS A 162 11.73 -0.32 0.75
CA HIS A 162 10.42 -0.37 1.41
C HIS A 162 10.55 -0.40 2.94
N ARG A 163 11.47 -1.22 3.47
CA ARG A 163 11.72 -1.33 4.92
C ARG A 163 12.19 -0.03 5.55
N VAL A 164 13.00 0.75 4.83
CA VAL A 164 13.57 1.99 5.37
C VAL A 164 12.59 3.15 5.18
N VAL A 165 12.05 3.33 3.97
CA VAL A 165 11.28 4.52 3.59
C VAL A 165 9.94 4.59 4.32
N HIS A 166 9.27 3.46 4.59
CA HIS A 166 7.96 3.52 5.26
C HIS A 166 8.02 4.15 6.66
N ILE A 167 9.15 4.02 7.37
CA ILE A 167 9.35 4.61 8.69
C ILE A 167 9.29 6.14 8.60
N GLN A 168 9.90 6.71 7.56
CA GLN A 168 9.91 8.16 7.32
C GLN A 168 8.56 8.62 6.75
N THR A 169 8.03 7.89 5.77
CA THR A 169 6.73 8.17 5.12
C THR A 169 5.57 8.20 6.11
N LEU A 170 5.55 7.29 7.08
CA LEU A 170 4.48 7.16 8.08
C LEU A 170 4.89 7.73 9.44
N SER A 171 5.99 8.47 9.51
CA SER A 171 6.50 9.02 10.76
C SER A 171 5.43 9.89 11.44
N PRO A 172 5.19 9.69 12.75
CA PRO A 172 4.23 10.49 13.48
C PRO A 172 4.63 11.97 13.61
N THR A 173 5.90 12.29 13.40
CA THR A 173 6.46 13.65 13.46
C THR A 173 6.46 14.34 12.10
N SER A 174 6.15 13.64 11.02
CA SER A 174 6.04 14.25 9.69
C SER A 174 4.74 15.06 9.59
N ALA A 175 4.88 16.30 9.09
CA ALA A 175 3.74 17.14 8.70
C ALA A 175 3.25 16.84 7.27
N ALA A 176 4.05 16.12 6.47
CA ALA A 176 3.68 15.77 5.10
C ALA A 176 2.76 14.54 5.07
N PRO A 177 1.77 14.51 4.15
CA PRO A 177 0.99 13.31 3.88
C PRO A 177 1.87 12.14 3.42
N CYS A 178 1.40 10.91 3.62
CA CYS A 178 2.17 9.72 3.24
C CYS A 178 2.50 9.71 1.74
N ALA A 179 1.53 10.05 0.88
CA ALA A 179 1.76 10.30 -0.54
C ALA A 179 2.05 11.80 -0.76
N SER A 180 3.33 12.14 -0.87
CA SER A 180 3.80 13.50 -1.17
C SER A 180 5.00 13.43 -2.11
N LEU A 181 5.25 14.51 -2.85
CA LEU A 181 6.40 14.57 -3.77
C LEU A 181 7.71 14.39 -3.01
N THR A 182 7.80 14.92 -1.79
CA THR A 182 8.94 14.74 -0.89
C THR A 182 9.20 13.25 -0.59
N ASN A 183 8.16 12.50 -0.20
CA ASN A 183 8.32 11.08 0.10
C ASN A 183 8.58 10.24 -1.16
N ILE A 184 7.96 10.60 -2.30
CA ILE A 184 8.19 9.94 -3.60
C ILE A 184 9.66 10.09 -4.02
N ARG A 185 10.21 11.30 -3.95
CA ARG A 185 11.61 11.57 -4.29
C ARG A 185 12.57 10.86 -3.36
N LEU A 186 12.31 10.89 -2.05
CA LEU A 186 13.07 10.13 -1.06
C LEU A 186 13.14 8.64 -1.43
N TYR A 187 12.01 8.03 -1.81
CA TYR A 187 11.96 6.65 -2.26
C TYR A 187 12.83 6.43 -3.50
N ILE A 188 12.63 7.25 -4.54
CA ILE A 188 13.31 7.12 -5.83
C ILE A 188 14.82 7.29 -5.67
N ASP A 189 15.26 8.33 -4.97
CA ASP A 189 16.68 8.63 -4.75
C ASP A 189 17.37 7.49 -4.00
N MET A 190 16.73 6.96 -2.94
CA MET A 190 17.26 5.82 -2.20
C MET A 190 17.33 4.57 -3.08
N ALA A 191 16.27 4.28 -3.83
CA ALA A 191 16.22 3.12 -4.72
C ALA A 191 17.31 3.19 -5.80
N ILE A 192 17.44 4.31 -6.50
CA ILE A 192 18.45 4.50 -7.55
C ILE A 192 19.86 4.37 -6.97
N SER A 193 20.14 5.01 -5.83
CA SER A 193 21.44 4.91 -5.17
C SER A 193 21.80 3.46 -4.83
N MET A 194 20.85 2.71 -4.25
CA MET A 194 21.09 1.31 -3.89
C MET A 194 21.19 0.38 -5.10
N LEU A 195 20.41 0.61 -6.16
CA LEU A 195 20.47 -0.17 -7.40
C LEU A 195 21.81 0.02 -8.11
N LYS A 196 22.34 1.25 -8.16
CA LYS A 196 23.69 1.54 -8.68
C LYS A 196 24.76 0.76 -7.92
N ASN A 197 24.73 0.82 -6.59
CA ASN A 197 25.64 0.04 -5.74
C ASN A 197 25.53 -1.48 -5.98
N MET A 198 24.33 -1.98 -6.31
CA MET A 198 24.13 -3.38 -6.68
C MET A 198 24.77 -3.68 -8.04
N ALA A 199 24.54 -2.84 -9.04
CA ALA A 199 25.09 -2.99 -10.39
C ALA A 199 26.63 -3.00 -10.38
N ASP A 200 27.26 -2.11 -9.60
CA ASP A 200 28.72 -2.05 -9.44
C ASP A 200 29.28 -3.36 -8.84
N LYS A 201 28.59 -3.93 -7.86
CA LYS A 201 28.95 -5.23 -7.25
C LYS A 201 28.66 -6.44 -8.15
N LYS A 202 27.95 -6.25 -9.25
CA LYS A 202 27.58 -7.28 -10.23
C LYS A 202 28.16 -6.96 -11.61
N ALA A 203 29.29 -6.27 -11.66
CA ALA A 203 29.94 -5.86 -12.90
C ALA A 203 30.28 -7.03 -13.84
N ASP A 204 30.47 -8.23 -13.29
CA ASP A 204 30.74 -9.48 -14.00
C ASP A 204 29.48 -10.12 -14.63
N LYS A 205 28.28 -9.72 -14.19
CA LYS A 205 27.00 -10.30 -14.61
C LYS A 205 26.19 -9.28 -15.40
N ASN A 206 26.46 -9.19 -16.69
CA ASN A 206 25.93 -8.13 -17.55
C ASN A 206 24.40 -7.97 -17.44
N THR A 207 23.66 -9.08 -17.40
CA THR A 207 22.19 -9.04 -17.25
C THR A 207 21.76 -8.40 -15.94
N LEU A 208 22.38 -8.77 -14.80
CA LEU A 208 22.03 -8.17 -13.51
C LEU A 208 22.45 -6.71 -13.41
N LYS A 209 23.63 -6.36 -13.94
CA LYS A 209 24.08 -4.98 -14.02
C LYS A 209 23.06 -4.12 -14.78
N LYS A 210 22.61 -4.59 -15.95
CA LYS A 210 21.69 -3.84 -16.81
C LYS A 210 20.28 -3.68 -16.20
N THR A 211 19.90 -4.52 -15.25
CA THR A 211 18.60 -4.37 -14.56
C THR A 211 18.50 -3.11 -13.71
N GLU A 212 19.61 -2.52 -13.27
CA GLU A 212 19.61 -1.20 -12.61
C GLU A 212 18.98 -0.14 -13.51
N GLU A 213 19.41 -0.10 -14.78
CA GLU A 213 18.92 0.88 -15.74
C GLU A 213 17.43 0.72 -15.98
N TYR A 214 16.95 -0.51 -16.11
CA TYR A 214 15.52 -0.80 -16.34
C TYR A 214 14.68 -0.37 -15.14
N TYR A 215 15.12 -0.69 -13.92
CA TYR A 215 14.40 -0.26 -12.71
C TYR A 215 14.41 1.27 -12.59
N ARG A 216 15.57 1.90 -12.78
CA ARG A 216 15.74 3.36 -12.70
C ARG A 216 14.82 4.07 -13.69
N LEU A 217 14.77 3.62 -14.94
CA LEU A 217 13.88 4.21 -15.95
C LEU A 217 12.42 4.11 -15.51
N GLY A 218 11.95 2.93 -15.08
CA GLY A 218 10.57 2.79 -14.60
C GLY A 218 10.23 3.67 -13.38
N LEU A 219 11.17 3.83 -12.44
CA LEU A 219 11.00 4.71 -11.27
C LEU A 219 10.95 6.19 -11.65
N THR A 220 11.80 6.65 -12.56
CA THR A 220 11.82 8.04 -13.02
C THR A 220 10.61 8.35 -13.91
N ASP A 221 10.19 7.41 -14.77
CA ASP A 221 9.07 7.59 -15.70
C ASP A 221 7.73 7.76 -14.97
N ILE A 222 7.58 7.14 -13.79
CA ILE A 222 6.35 7.23 -12.99
C ILE A 222 6.33 8.43 -12.03
N GLU A 223 7.48 9.04 -11.67
CA GLU A 223 7.58 10.06 -10.61
C GLU A 223 6.50 11.14 -10.68
N TYR A 224 6.35 11.78 -11.85
CA TYR A 224 5.43 12.89 -12.05
C TYR A 224 3.95 12.48 -12.20
N LYS A 225 3.69 11.22 -12.56
CA LYS A 225 2.33 10.67 -12.67
C LYS A 225 1.87 9.99 -11.37
N LEU A 226 2.82 9.57 -10.54
CA LEU A 226 2.55 8.73 -9.39
C LEU A 226 1.58 9.41 -8.43
N LEU A 227 1.81 10.69 -8.12
CA LEU A 227 0.93 11.44 -7.22
C LEU A 227 -0.50 11.51 -7.77
N LEU A 228 -0.69 11.79 -9.06
CA LEU A 228 -2.01 11.80 -9.71
C LEU A 228 -2.70 10.44 -9.60
N THR A 229 -1.97 9.34 -9.88
CA THR A 229 -2.55 7.99 -9.81
C THR A 229 -2.93 7.56 -8.40
N ILE A 230 -2.21 8.05 -7.38
CA ILE A 230 -2.56 7.79 -5.97
C ILE A 230 -3.73 8.69 -5.56
N GLU A 231 -3.81 9.91 -6.08
CA GLU A 231 -4.88 10.87 -5.74
C GLU A 231 -6.27 10.32 -6.04
N ASP A 232 -6.45 9.74 -7.23
CA ASP A 232 -7.73 9.15 -7.64
C ASP A 232 -8.20 8.08 -6.64
N GLU A 233 -7.28 7.20 -6.21
CA GLU A 233 -7.58 6.16 -5.22
C GLU A 233 -7.89 6.78 -3.84
N VAL A 234 -7.08 7.74 -3.39
CA VAL A 234 -7.31 8.43 -2.11
C VAL A 234 -8.68 9.11 -2.07
N ILE A 235 -9.06 9.81 -3.15
CA ILE A 235 -10.37 10.46 -3.28
C ILE A 235 -11.49 9.42 -3.22
N ALA A 236 -11.36 8.33 -3.96
CA ALA A 236 -12.38 7.29 -4.01
C ALA A 236 -12.63 6.68 -2.62
N ILE A 237 -11.56 6.37 -1.88
CA ILE A 237 -11.64 5.76 -0.55
C ILE A 237 -12.17 6.74 0.49
N VAL A 238 -11.65 7.96 0.54
CA VAL A 238 -12.14 8.99 1.48
C VAL A 238 -13.63 9.26 1.25
N ARG A 239 -14.07 9.34 -0.01
CA ARG A 239 -15.49 9.48 -0.35
C ARG A 239 -16.30 8.26 0.10
N SER A 240 -15.80 7.05 -0.10
CA SER A 240 -16.45 5.81 0.33
C SER A 240 -16.64 5.78 1.85
N ILE A 241 -15.60 6.13 2.61
CA ILE A 241 -15.64 6.26 4.07
C ILE A 241 -16.71 7.27 4.49
N ASN A 242 -16.66 8.49 3.97
CA ASN A 242 -17.61 9.54 4.33
C ASN A 242 -19.06 9.14 3.98
N THR A 243 -19.28 8.50 2.83
CA THR A 243 -20.60 7.98 2.42
C THR A 243 -21.10 6.91 3.37
N HIS A 244 -20.23 5.98 3.78
CA HIS A 244 -20.57 4.94 4.75
C HIS A 244 -20.97 5.53 6.10
N LEU A 245 -20.21 6.52 6.60
CA LEU A 245 -20.49 7.18 7.87
C LEU A 245 -21.81 7.98 7.83
N LEU A 246 -22.11 8.65 6.71
CA LEU A 246 -23.40 9.31 6.51
C LEU A 246 -24.55 8.31 6.53
N LYS A 247 -24.39 7.14 5.89
CA LYS A 247 -25.41 6.09 5.92
C LYS A 247 -25.65 5.57 7.34
N LEU A 248 -24.58 5.30 8.09
CA LEU A 248 -24.70 4.90 9.50
C LEU A 248 -25.43 5.96 10.35
N ALA A 249 -25.18 7.24 10.10
CA ALA A 249 -25.87 8.36 10.75
C ALA A 249 -27.36 8.41 10.41
N MET A 250 -27.73 8.10 9.18
CA MET A 250 -29.13 8.06 8.76
C MET A 250 -29.85 6.86 9.36
N ASP A 251 -29.23 5.69 9.34
CA ASP A 251 -29.78 4.45 9.89
C ASP A 251 -29.95 4.52 11.42
N SER A 252 -29.09 5.25 12.13
CA SER A 252 -29.23 5.48 13.58
C SER A 252 -30.46 6.29 13.96
N ASN A 253 -30.92 7.17 13.07
CA ASN A 253 -32.10 7.99 13.29
C ASN A 253 -33.41 7.27 12.92
N SER A 254 -33.32 6.09 12.29
CA SER A 254 -34.46 5.23 11.99
C SER A 254 -34.61 4.16 13.08
N PRO A 255 -35.71 4.14 13.87
CA PRO A 255 -35.90 3.15 14.93
C PRO A 255 -35.82 1.69 14.45
N ALA A 256 -36.25 1.42 13.21
CA ALA A 256 -36.22 0.09 12.61
C ALA A 256 -34.80 -0.34 12.22
N ASN A 257 -33.98 0.58 11.68
CA ASN A 257 -32.61 0.26 11.24
C ASN A 257 -31.62 0.33 12.41
N ALA A 258 -31.87 1.19 13.40
CA ALA A 258 -31.02 1.32 14.58
C ALA A 258 -30.91 0.01 15.38
N GLN A 259 -31.93 -0.86 15.33
CA GLN A 259 -31.91 -2.18 15.96
C GLN A 259 -31.03 -3.20 15.22
N GLN A 260 -30.70 -2.96 13.95
CA GLN A 260 -29.86 -3.85 13.14
C GLN A 260 -28.36 -3.52 13.28
N ILE A 261 -28.01 -2.33 13.77
CA ILE A 261 -26.63 -1.89 13.94
C ILE A 261 -26.08 -2.39 15.29
N ASN A 262 -24.93 -3.06 15.28
CA ASN A 262 -24.22 -3.43 16.49
C ASN A 262 -23.50 -2.21 17.10
N TRP A 263 -24.26 -1.34 17.77
CA TRP A 263 -23.74 -0.10 18.37
C TRP A 263 -22.67 -0.32 19.44
N SER A 264 -22.65 -1.48 20.10
CA SER A 264 -21.56 -1.86 21.01
C SER A 264 -20.23 -2.07 20.30
N ALA A 265 -20.24 -2.41 19.01
CA ALA A 265 -19.05 -2.58 18.20
C ALA A 265 -18.51 -1.26 17.60
N ILE A 266 -19.33 -0.19 17.56
CA ILE A 266 -18.95 1.16 17.08
C ILE A 266 -19.20 2.26 18.14
N PRO A 267 -18.55 2.15 19.31
CA PRO A 267 -18.92 2.92 20.50
C PRO A 267 -18.72 4.44 20.36
N LYS A 268 -17.76 4.92 19.55
CA LYS A 268 -17.54 6.35 19.35
C LYS A 268 -18.51 6.96 18.35
N ALA A 269 -18.86 6.25 17.28
CA ALA A 269 -19.84 6.72 16.31
C ALA A 269 -21.23 6.88 16.95
N LYS A 270 -21.61 5.96 17.85
CA LYS A 270 -22.88 6.04 18.59
C LYS A 270 -23.05 7.37 19.33
N SER A 271 -22.00 7.89 19.97
CA SER A 271 -22.09 9.13 20.74
C SER A 271 -22.22 10.37 19.85
N TRP A 272 -21.78 10.34 18.59
CA TRP A 272 -21.96 11.44 17.64
C TRP A 272 -23.39 11.53 17.12
N PHE A 273 -24.03 10.39 16.94
CA PHE A 273 -25.36 10.32 16.35
C PHE A 273 -26.49 10.38 17.40
N ALA A 274 -26.19 10.12 18.67
CA ALA A 274 -27.14 10.20 19.77
C ALA A 274 -27.45 11.63 20.27
N GLU A 275 -26.70 12.67 19.86
CA GLU A 275 -27.00 14.07 20.21
C GLU A 275 -28.07 14.65 19.26
N THR A 276 -29.34 14.40 19.60
CA THR A 276 -30.55 14.58 18.78
C THR A 276 -31.04 16.01 18.53
N THR A 277 -30.19 16.96 18.14
CA THR A 277 -30.69 18.22 17.51
C THR A 277 -29.80 18.77 16.41
N LYS A 278 -28.49 18.50 16.43
CA LYS A 278 -27.54 18.78 15.35
C LYS A 278 -26.42 17.75 15.44
N PRO A 279 -26.30 16.80 14.50
CA PRO A 279 -25.17 15.87 14.51
C PRO A 279 -23.88 16.70 14.44
N LYS A 280 -23.09 16.68 15.51
CA LYS A 280 -21.77 17.29 15.53
C LYS A 280 -20.77 16.18 15.24
N ALA A 281 -20.22 16.17 14.03
CA ALA A 281 -19.04 15.35 13.75
C ALA A 281 -17.95 15.65 14.80
N PRO A 282 -17.08 14.68 15.11
CA PRO A 282 -15.99 14.91 16.04
C PRO A 282 -15.18 16.12 15.59
N ARG A 283 -15.00 17.11 16.48
CA ARG A 283 -14.14 18.29 16.26
C ARG A 283 -12.67 17.95 15.98
N LYS A 284 -12.29 16.67 16.10
CA LYS A 284 -10.91 16.18 16.05
C LYS A 284 -10.91 14.78 15.43
N ILE A 285 -10.58 14.69 14.15
CA ILE A 285 -9.80 13.53 13.68
C ILE A 285 -8.52 13.58 14.53
N VAL A 286 -8.08 12.47 15.11
CA VAL A 286 -6.95 12.42 16.05
C VAL A 286 -5.66 13.03 15.43
N ARG A 287 -5.58 13.09 14.10
CA ARG A 287 -4.53 13.74 13.33
C ARG A 287 -4.67 15.25 13.11
N ALA A 288 -5.83 15.88 13.36
CA ALA A 288 -5.98 17.35 13.36
C ALA A 288 -5.12 18.04 14.43
N LYS A 289 -4.60 17.28 15.41
CA LYS A 289 -3.53 17.75 16.31
C LYS A 289 -2.15 17.87 15.63
N ARG A 290 -1.88 17.14 14.53
CA ARG A 290 -0.61 17.21 13.78
C ARG A 290 -0.57 18.37 12.78
N MET A 291 -1.71 18.78 12.22
CA MET A 291 -1.81 19.85 11.21
C MET A 291 -2.32 21.20 11.74
N GLY A 292 -2.49 21.35 13.07
CA GLY A 292 -2.77 22.65 13.70
C GLY A 292 -4.10 23.33 13.35
N GLN A 293 -4.95 22.77 12.50
CA GLN A 293 -6.22 23.37 12.09
C GLN A 293 -7.39 22.45 12.41
N ALA A 294 -8.06 22.72 13.52
CA ALA A 294 -9.41 22.22 13.75
C ALA A 294 -10.38 23.12 12.95
N VAL A 295 -10.89 22.65 11.82
CA VAL A 295 -11.92 23.37 11.07
C VAL A 295 -13.27 23.14 11.77
N ALA A 296 -14.03 24.21 11.99
CA ALA A 296 -15.36 24.13 12.56
C ALA A 296 -16.32 23.42 11.58
N ALA A 297 -17.07 22.45 12.09
CA ALA A 297 -18.08 21.70 11.35
C ALA A 297 -19.11 22.61 10.67
N SER A 298 -19.14 22.60 9.33
CA SER A 298 -20.26 23.10 8.52
C SER A 298 -21.30 21.98 8.32
N GLN A 299 -22.48 22.25 7.79
CA GLN A 299 -23.60 21.28 7.76
C GLN A 299 -23.42 20.06 6.82
N ASN A 300 -22.32 19.99 6.06
CA ASN A 300 -21.93 18.85 5.22
C ASN A 300 -20.54 18.35 5.63
N ILE A 301 -20.43 17.58 6.72
CA ILE A 301 -19.14 17.28 7.34
C ILE A 301 -18.52 16.04 6.69
N GLU A 302 -17.54 16.26 5.82
CA GLU A 302 -16.54 15.24 5.53
C GLU A 302 -15.76 14.95 6.83
N ILE A 303 -15.88 13.72 7.34
CA ILE A 303 -15.20 13.28 8.56
C ILE A 303 -13.73 12.97 8.24
N PHE A 304 -13.46 12.52 7.02
CA PHE A 304 -12.12 12.27 6.49
C PHE A 304 -11.87 13.22 5.33
N ASP A 305 -10.67 13.81 5.28
CA ASP A 305 -10.24 14.72 4.21
C ASP A 305 -9.02 14.13 3.48
N LYS A 306 -9.02 14.21 2.14
CA LYS A 306 -7.94 13.66 1.31
C LYS A 306 -6.57 14.28 1.62
N SER A 307 -6.54 15.54 2.04
CA SER A 307 -5.31 16.29 2.33
C SER A 307 -4.48 15.71 3.48
N PHE A 308 -5.05 14.83 4.32
CA PHE A 308 -4.29 14.10 5.33
C PHE A 308 -3.44 12.96 4.76
N TYR A 309 -3.78 12.48 3.55
CA TYR A 309 -3.20 11.28 2.96
C TYR A 309 -2.40 11.58 1.69
N ILE A 310 -2.76 12.66 0.99
CA ILE A 310 -2.07 13.05 -0.23
C ILE A 310 -1.84 14.56 -0.36
N GLU A 311 -0.66 14.92 -0.84
CA GLU A 311 -0.34 16.27 -1.30
C GLU A 311 -1.11 16.59 -2.59
N SER A 312 -1.70 17.79 -2.69
CA SER A 312 -2.37 18.19 -3.93
C SER A 312 -1.31 18.40 -5.03
N PRO A 313 -1.49 17.81 -6.23
CA PRO A 313 -0.56 18.04 -7.32
C PRO A 313 -0.57 19.53 -7.68
N MET A 314 0.60 20.18 -7.63
CA MET A 314 0.74 21.49 -8.24
C MET A 314 0.77 21.28 -9.76
N LEU A 315 -0.32 21.65 -10.44
CA LEU A 315 -0.41 21.68 -11.90
C LEU A 315 0.40 22.85 -12.46
#